data_AF-A0A1P8WR08-F1
#
_entry.id   AF-A0A1P8WR08-F1
#
_cell.length_a   1.000
_cell.length_b   1.000
_cell.length_c   1.000
_cell.angle_alpha   90.00
_cell.angle_beta   90.00
_cell.angle_gamma   90.00
#
_symmetry.space_group_name_H-M   'P 1'
#
loop_
_entity.id
_entity.type
_entity.pdbx_description
1 polymer ?
#
loop_
_entity_poly.entity_id
_entity_poly.type
_entity_poly.pdbx_seq_one_letter_code
_entity_poly.pdbx_strand_id
1 'polypeptide(L)'
;MSHSLPVENRVFTSPTTDTNRRRLPSLLRSFMAGAGRYPRFIWGLNLSAMMVLAAWFAIDPGVDLFFARRHLFLQVRSVEQLHSFTEHSDFMWRLGLLLTIANCGMASFAVLTCGLYGRYSGYSGVRAQSGYWSLLALWIAVAFNQSNVAWHGKQARALSSIGTLEQLAADLRDHWPQEDGNRSALGSFMAYPVGRPSTLILLTPPQISDGGITVCVVEHAPTGALRFQLSGTEFGDWLEWHPPGQQPAYFVGGLLNTHRLIRHDKIADRWFLVRYDDR
;
A
#
# COMPACT_ATOMS: atom_id res chain seq x y z
N MET A 1 -71.87 49.62 -16.69
CA MET A 1 -70.82 50.04 -17.63
C MET A 1 -69.55 49.28 -17.29
N SER A 2 -69.33 48.19 -18.02
CA SER A 2 -68.29 47.19 -17.80
C SER A 2 -67.18 47.38 -18.84
N HIS A 3 -66.02 47.87 -18.42
CA HIS A 3 -64.82 47.93 -19.25
C HIS A 3 -64.01 46.65 -19.09
N SER A 4 -64.13 45.76 -20.07
CA SER A 4 -63.27 44.60 -20.25
C SER A 4 -61.94 45.04 -20.91
N LEU A 5 -60.83 44.89 -20.20
CA LEU A 5 -59.49 45.03 -20.76
C LEU A 5 -59.06 43.72 -21.46
N PRO A 6 -58.37 43.79 -22.61
CA PRO A 6 -57.90 42.62 -23.32
C PRO A 6 -56.67 42.01 -22.62
N VAL A 7 -56.73 40.70 -22.36
CA VAL A 7 -55.59 39.89 -21.87
C VAL A 7 -54.68 39.57 -23.05
N GLU A 8 -53.55 40.26 -23.15
CA GLU A 8 -52.53 40.05 -24.15
C GLU A 8 -51.68 38.81 -23.77
N ASN A 9 -52.01 37.65 -24.33
CA ASN A 9 -51.24 36.41 -24.21
C ASN A 9 -49.91 36.54 -24.97
N ARG A 10 -48.87 37.07 -24.32
CA ARG A 10 -47.49 36.97 -24.83
C ARG A 10 -46.97 35.55 -24.59
N VAL A 11 -47.05 34.74 -25.63
CA VAL A 11 -46.33 33.47 -25.73
C VAL A 11 -44.84 33.77 -25.68
N PHE A 12 -44.22 33.49 -24.52
CA PHE A 12 -42.77 33.55 -24.33
C PHE A 12 -42.17 32.38 -25.13
N THR A 13 -41.82 32.61 -26.40
CA THR A 13 -40.99 31.68 -27.17
C THR A 13 -39.61 31.68 -26.55
N SER A 14 -39.32 30.67 -25.73
CA SER A 14 -37.98 30.42 -25.20
C SER A 14 -36.98 30.34 -26.37
N PRO A 15 -35.85 31.07 -26.33
CA PRO A 15 -34.84 30.96 -27.37
C PRO A 15 -34.36 29.52 -27.44
N THR A 16 -34.55 28.89 -28.59
CA THR A 16 -34.01 27.58 -28.93
C THR A 16 -32.50 27.68 -29.02
N THR A 17 -31.81 27.55 -27.89
CA THR A 17 -30.37 27.32 -27.81
C THR A 17 -30.04 25.94 -28.36
N ASP A 18 -30.07 25.80 -29.69
CA ASP A 18 -29.79 24.55 -30.41
C ASP A 18 -28.49 24.60 -31.24
N THR A 19 -27.49 25.38 -30.81
CA THR A 19 -26.28 25.61 -31.61
C THR A 19 -24.96 25.31 -30.91
N ASN A 20 -24.99 24.46 -29.87
CA ASN A 20 -23.73 23.96 -29.31
C ASN A 20 -23.73 22.45 -29.03
N ARG A 21 -24.29 21.68 -29.98
CA ARG A 21 -23.85 20.28 -30.16
C ARG A 21 -22.40 20.29 -30.64
N ARG A 22 -21.48 20.51 -29.70
CA ARG A 22 -20.04 20.32 -29.88
C ARG A 22 -19.85 18.99 -30.57
N ARG A 23 -19.45 19.02 -31.84
CA ARG A 23 -19.19 17.84 -32.64
C ARG A 23 -18.03 17.11 -31.97
N LEU A 24 -18.35 16.10 -31.15
CA LEU A 24 -17.35 15.14 -30.70
C LEU A 24 -16.60 14.61 -31.93
N PRO A 25 -15.26 14.53 -31.89
CA PRO A 25 -14.46 13.98 -32.97
C PRO A 25 -15.04 12.64 -33.42
N SER A 26 -15.08 12.39 -34.73
CA SER A 26 -15.68 11.17 -35.31
C SER A 26 -15.07 9.90 -34.71
N LEU A 27 -13.76 9.91 -34.43
CA LEU A 27 -13.02 8.83 -33.76
C LEU A 27 -13.54 8.53 -32.35
N LEU A 28 -13.88 9.57 -31.58
CA LEU A 28 -14.45 9.41 -30.24
C LEU A 28 -15.84 8.80 -30.30
N ARG A 29 -16.65 9.16 -31.30
CA ARG A 29 -17.98 8.55 -31.49
C ARG A 29 -17.91 7.08 -31.88
N SER A 30 -17.02 6.70 -32.80
CA SER A 30 -16.86 5.29 -33.19
C SER A 30 -16.33 4.44 -32.03
N PHE A 31 -15.35 4.96 -31.28
CA PHE A 31 -14.83 4.30 -30.09
C PHE A 31 -15.92 4.13 -29.02
N MET A 32 -16.66 5.20 -28.70
CA MET A 32 -17.74 5.16 -27.70
C MET A 32 -18.90 4.25 -28.12
N ALA A 33 -19.21 4.17 -29.42
CA ALA A 33 -20.18 3.22 -29.95
C ALA A 33 -19.72 1.76 -29.78
N GLY A 34 -18.42 1.48 -29.94
CA GLY A 34 -17.83 0.17 -29.67
C GLY A 34 -17.82 -0.18 -28.18
N ALA A 35 -17.35 0.74 -27.34
CA ALA A 35 -17.31 0.60 -25.88
C ALA A 35 -18.71 0.43 -25.27
N GLY A 36 -19.72 1.10 -25.83
CA GLY A 36 -21.11 0.99 -25.41
C GLY A 36 -21.74 -0.38 -25.62
N ARG A 37 -21.17 -1.23 -26.50
CA ARG A 37 -21.68 -2.59 -26.74
C ARG A 37 -21.32 -3.57 -25.62
N TYR A 38 -20.27 -3.29 -24.84
CA TYR A 38 -19.76 -4.21 -23.82
C TYR A 38 -19.51 -3.55 -22.46
N PRO A 39 -20.55 -2.93 -21.83
CA PRO A 39 -20.39 -2.27 -20.53
C PRO A 39 -19.79 -3.21 -19.49
N ARG A 40 -20.28 -4.46 -19.44
CA ARG A 40 -19.82 -5.48 -18.48
C ARG A 40 -18.32 -5.75 -18.57
N PHE A 41 -17.75 -5.71 -19.78
CA PHE A 41 -16.32 -5.90 -19.98
C PHE A 41 -15.50 -4.76 -19.38
N ILE A 42 -15.94 -3.51 -19.56
CA ILE A 42 -15.28 -2.30 -19.02
C ILE A 42 -15.33 -2.28 -17.49
N TRP A 43 -16.46 -2.69 -16.91
CA TRP A 43 -16.59 -2.89 -15.46
C TRP A 43 -15.62 -3.96 -14.95
N GLY A 44 -15.60 -5.12 -15.60
CA GLY A 44 -14.70 -6.21 -15.25
C GLY A 44 -13.23 -5.79 -15.33
N LEU A 45 -12.84 -5.07 -16.39
CA LEU A 45 -11.47 -4.56 -16.56
C LEU A 45 -11.06 -3.61 -15.43
N ASN A 46 -11.93 -2.66 -15.03
CA ASN A 46 -11.64 -1.77 -13.90
C ASN A 46 -11.47 -2.54 -12.59
N LEU A 47 -12.40 -3.45 -12.31
CA LEU A 47 -12.37 -4.22 -11.07
C LEU A 47 -11.11 -5.08 -11.02
N SER A 48 -10.76 -5.75 -12.12
CA SER A 48 -9.52 -6.54 -12.23
C SER A 48 -8.28 -5.68 -12.06
N ALA A 49 -8.19 -4.50 -12.70
CA ALA A 49 -7.04 -3.60 -12.56
C ALA A 49 -6.84 -3.18 -11.09
N MET A 50 -7.94 -2.88 -10.40
CA MET A 50 -7.91 -2.48 -8.99
C MET A 50 -7.58 -3.66 -8.06
N MET A 51 -8.09 -4.87 -8.34
CA MET A 51 -7.71 -6.08 -7.61
C MET A 51 -6.23 -6.42 -7.78
N VAL A 52 -5.70 -6.28 -9.00
CA VAL A 52 -4.27 -6.45 -9.28
C VAL A 52 -3.45 -5.41 -8.54
N LEU A 53 -3.90 -4.15 -8.49
CA LEU A 53 -3.21 -3.10 -7.74
C LEU A 53 -3.18 -3.40 -6.23
N ALA A 54 -4.32 -3.79 -5.66
CA ALA A 54 -4.43 -4.15 -4.25
C ALA A 54 -3.59 -5.39 -3.91
N ALA A 55 -3.62 -6.41 -4.77
CA ALA A 55 -2.78 -7.60 -4.62
C ALA A 55 -1.29 -7.25 -4.72
N TRP A 56 -0.91 -6.37 -5.64
CA TRP A 56 0.47 -5.90 -5.76
C TRP A 56 0.92 -5.16 -4.49
N PHE A 57 0.10 -4.25 -3.94
CA PHE A 57 0.39 -3.61 -2.66
C PHE A 57 0.54 -4.60 -1.50
N ALA A 58 -0.25 -5.68 -1.48
CA ALA A 58 -0.13 -6.70 -0.46
C ALA A 58 1.11 -7.59 -0.64
N ILE A 59 1.46 -7.95 -1.88
CA ILE A 59 2.51 -8.94 -2.15
C ILE A 59 3.90 -8.30 -2.17
N ASP A 60 4.03 -7.10 -2.74
CA ASP A 60 5.33 -6.48 -2.95
C ASP A 60 5.82 -5.75 -1.69
N PRO A 61 6.90 -6.24 -1.05
CA PRO A 61 7.36 -5.69 0.23
C PRO A 61 7.99 -4.28 0.08
N GLY A 62 8.46 -3.91 -1.11
CA GLY A 62 9.08 -2.59 -1.31
C GLY A 62 8.09 -1.45 -1.59
N VAL A 63 6.77 -1.71 -1.55
CA VAL A 63 5.73 -0.70 -1.74
C VAL A 63 5.76 0.37 -0.64
N ASP A 64 6.00 -0.02 0.61
CA ASP A 64 6.13 0.93 1.72
C ASP A 64 7.34 1.86 1.52
N LEU A 65 8.50 1.29 1.14
CA LEU A 65 9.70 2.06 0.81
C LEU A 65 9.48 3.00 -0.38
N PHE A 66 8.74 2.54 -1.40
CA PHE A 66 8.35 3.36 -2.54
C PHE A 66 7.54 4.59 -2.09
N PHE A 67 6.52 4.39 -1.25
CA PHE A 67 5.71 5.50 -0.75
C PHE A 67 6.44 6.37 0.26
N ALA A 68 7.32 5.80 1.07
CA ALA A 68 8.21 6.55 1.94
C ALA A 68 9.12 7.45 1.09
N ARG A 69 9.70 6.97 -0.02
CA ARG A 69 10.58 7.77 -0.90
C ARG A 69 9.84 8.73 -1.84
N ARG A 70 8.52 8.59 -2.02
CA ARG A 70 7.75 9.44 -2.97
C ARG A 70 7.93 10.95 -2.72
N HIS A 71 8.03 11.36 -1.45
CA HIS A 71 8.18 12.77 -1.11
C HIS A 71 9.55 13.31 -1.54
N LEU A 72 10.60 12.48 -1.44
CA LEU A 72 11.93 12.80 -1.96
C LEU A 72 11.90 12.94 -3.48
N PHE A 73 11.20 12.04 -4.17
CA PHE A 73 11.04 12.12 -5.62
C PHE A 73 10.32 13.41 -6.06
N LEU A 74 9.24 13.81 -5.37
CA LEU A 74 8.55 15.07 -5.65
C LEU A 74 9.39 16.32 -5.36
N GLN A 75 10.47 16.18 -4.59
CA GLN A 75 11.42 17.26 -4.30
C GLN A 75 12.60 17.30 -5.27
N VAL A 76 12.74 16.31 -6.16
CA VAL A 76 13.80 16.31 -7.19
C VAL A 76 13.59 17.49 -8.12
N ARG A 77 14.57 18.40 -8.16
CA ARG A 77 14.56 19.60 -9.02
C ARG A 77 15.62 19.55 -10.13
N SER A 78 16.53 18.59 -10.09
CA SER A 78 17.68 18.49 -11.01
C SER A 78 17.72 17.15 -11.75
N VAL A 79 18.27 17.16 -12.96
CA VAL A 79 18.42 15.95 -13.81
C VAL A 79 19.44 14.98 -13.22
N GLU A 80 20.48 15.48 -12.54
CA GLU A 80 21.51 14.66 -11.88
C GLU A 80 20.91 13.80 -10.76
N GLN A 81 20.01 14.37 -9.95
CA GLN A 81 19.29 13.62 -8.93
C GLN A 81 18.40 12.54 -9.56
N LEU A 82 17.73 12.83 -10.69
CA LEU A 82 16.93 11.83 -11.40
C LEU A 82 17.80 10.63 -11.83
N HIS A 83 19.05 10.88 -12.24
CA HIS A 83 19.97 9.84 -12.70
C HIS A 83 20.32 8.85 -11.57
N SER A 84 20.55 9.35 -10.35
CA SER A 84 20.78 8.51 -9.15
C SER A 84 19.57 7.63 -8.78
N PHE A 85 18.35 8.09 -9.09
CA PHE A 85 17.13 7.29 -8.92
C PHE A 85 16.97 6.24 -10.02
N THR A 86 17.38 6.54 -11.26
CA THR A 86 17.31 5.56 -12.37
C THR A 86 18.31 4.42 -12.24
N GLU A 87 19.41 4.60 -11.51
CA GLU A 87 20.35 3.52 -11.19
C GLU A 87 19.69 2.42 -10.34
N HIS A 88 18.62 2.75 -9.61
CA HIS A 88 17.80 1.75 -8.92
C HIS A 88 16.72 1.22 -9.86
N SER A 89 17.11 0.29 -10.75
CA SER A 89 16.22 -0.37 -11.72
C SER A 89 14.89 -0.85 -11.13
N ASP A 90 14.93 -1.31 -9.87
CA ASP A 90 13.76 -1.80 -9.13
C ASP A 90 12.70 -0.74 -8.89
N PHE A 91 13.09 0.51 -8.63
CA PHE A 91 12.15 1.59 -8.36
C PHE A 91 11.41 2.02 -9.63
N MET A 92 12.12 2.13 -10.74
CA MET A 92 11.57 2.61 -12.01
C MET A 92 10.55 1.64 -12.61
N TRP A 93 10.80 0.32 -12.53
CA TRP A 93 9.84 -0.65 -13.04
C TRP A 93 8.52 -0.62 -12.23
N ARG A 94 8.61 -0.51 -10.89
CA ARG A 94 7.45 -0.42 -9.99
C ARG A 94 6.63 0.83 -10.26
N LEU A 95 7.31 1.97 -10.43
CA LEU A 95 6.66 3.22 -10.81
C LEU A 95 5.97 3.09 -12.17
N GLY A 96 6.64 2.50 -13.16
CA GLY A 96 6.08 2.25 -14.49
C GLY A 96 4.84 1.35 -14.44
N LEU A 97 4.86 0.26 -13.67
CA LEU A 97 3.71 -0.62 -13.49
C LEU A 97 2.56 0.11 -12.80
N LEU A 98 2.82 0.85 -11.71
CA LEU A 98 1.81 1.64 -11.00
C LEU A 98 1.14 2.65 -11.94
N LEU A 99 1.94 3.42 -12.69
CA LEU A 99 1.43 4.41 -13.63
C LEU A 99 0.63 3.74 -14.76
N THR A 100 1.07 2.58 -15.25
CA THR A 100 0.35 1.84 -16.29
C THR A 100 -1.02 1.37 -15.79
N ILE A 101 -1.09 0.76 -14.61
CA ILE A 101 -2.36 0.31 -14.01
C ILE A 101 -3.27 1.51 -13.72
N ALA A 102 -2.72 2.59 -13.15
CA ALA A 102 -3.47 3.80 -12.86
C ALA A 102 -4.04 4.44 -14.13
N ASN A 103 -3.23 4.58 -15.19
CA ASN A 103 -3.69 5.14 -16.47
C ASN A 103 -4.76 4.25 -17.13
N CYS A 104 -4.60 2.92 -17.11
CA CYS A 104 -5.61 1.98 -17.59
C CYS A 104 -6.94 2.13 -16.81
N GLY A 105 -6.86 2.23 -15.47
CA GLY A 105 -8.02 2.48 -14.61
C GLY A 105 -8.69 3.82 -14.91
N MET A 106 -7.92 4.90 -14.99
CA MET A 106 -8.42 6.25 -15.30
C MET A 106 -9.05 6.34 -16.69
N ALA A 107 -8.42 5.77 -17.71
CA ALA A 107 -8.96 5.74 -19.07
C ALA A 107 -10.29 4.97 -19.11
N SER A 108 -10.34 3.81 -18.46
CA SER A 108 -11.56 3.00 -18.36
C SER A 108 -12.67 3.73 -17.59
N PHE A 109 -12.33 4.43 -16.50
CA PHE A 109 -13.26 5.26 -15.74
C PHE A 109 -13.77 6.47 -16.53
N ALA A 110 -12.92 7.10 -17.34
CA ALA A 110 -13.31 8.19 -18.24
C ALA A 110 -14.32 7.72 -19.28
N VAL A 111 -14.14 6.51 -19.83
CA VAL A 111 -15.11 5.90 -20.75
C VAL A 111 -16.46 5.65 -20.08
N LEU A 112 -16.47 5.12 -18.84
CA LEU A 112 -17.70 4.94 -18.06
C LEU A 112 -18.39 6.28 -17.79
N THR A 113 -17.62 7.30 -17.41
CA THR A 113 -18.12 8.66 -17.13
C THR A 113 -18.77 9.25 -18.38
N CYS A 114 -18.09 9.22 -19.52
CA CYS A 114 -18.63 9.68 -20.79
C CYS A 114 -19.85 8.87 -21.23
N GLY A 115 -19.90 7.56 -20.94
CA GLY A 115 -21.06 6.71 -21.21
C GLY A 115 -22.30 7.08 -20.40
N LEU A 116 -22.11 7.39 -19.11
CA LEU A 116 -23.16 7.84 -18.20
C LEU A 116 -23.75 9.19 -18.59
N TYR A 117 -22.90 10.20 -18.83
CA TYR A 117 -23.35 11.55 -19.18
C TYR A 117 -23.78 11.68 -20.65
N GLY A 118 -23.27 10.83 -21.54
CA GLY A 118 -23.65 10.78 -22.96
C GLY A 118 -25.05 10.23 -23.24
N ARG A 119 -25.81 9.84 -22.20
CA ARG A 119 -27.16 9.25 -22.30
C ARG A 119 -27.24 8.04 -23.24
N TYR A 120 -26.18 7.23 -23.30
CA TYR A 120 -26.22 5.96 -24.03
C TYR A 120 -27.14 4.98 -23.29
N SER A 121 -28.04 4.30 -24.03
CA SER A 121 -29.16 3.51 -23.50
C SER A 121 -28.78 2.34 -22.57
N GLY A 122 -27.49 1.99 -22.48
CA GLY A 122 -26.96 0.96 -21.57
C GLY A 122 -26.46 1.47 -20.20
N TYR A 123 -26.32 2.78 -19.98
CA TYR A 123 -25.67 3.34 -18.79
C TYR A 123 -26.60 4.21 -17.92
N SER A 124 -27.80 4.56 -18.38
CA SER A 124 -28.67 5.52 -17.70
C SER A 124 -29.48 4.97 -16.51
N GLY A 125 -29.35 3.68 -16.18
CA GLY A 125 -30.08 3.08 -15.07
C GLY A 125 -29.51 3.47 -13.70
N VAL A 126 -30.39 3.59 -12.69
CA VAL A 126 -29.99 3.83 -11.28
C VAL A 126 -28.94 2.83 -10.79
N ARG A 127 -29.05 1.56 -11.24
CA ARG A 127 -28.07 0.50 -10.95
C ARG A 127 -26.68 0.79 -11.51
N ALA A 128 -26.58 1.40 -12.69
CA ALA A 128 -25.29 1.75 -13.29
C ALA A 128 -24.66 2.95 -12.58
N GLN A 129 -25.46 3.91 -12.13
CA GLN A 129 -25.00 5.03 -11.31
C GLN A 129 -24.50 4.58 -9.94
N SER A 130 -25.21 3.68 -9.26
CA SER A 130 -24.74 3.15 -7.97
C SER A 130 -23.45 2.38 -8.14
N GLY A 131 -23.34 1.53 -9.17
CA GLY A 131 -22.09 0.83 -9.51
C GLY A 131 -20.92 1.78 -9.73
N TYR A 132 -21.17 2.94 -10.34
CA TYR A 132 -20.14 3.93 -10.65
C TYR A 132 -19.59 4.60 -9.40
N TRP A 133 -20.49 5.04 -8.53
CA TRP A 133 -20.10 5.61 -7.25
C TRP A 133 -19.38 4.59 -6.37
N SER A 134 -19.84 3.33 -6.35
CA SER A 134 -19.15 2.26 -5.63
C SER A 134 -17.74 2.01 -6.17
N LEU A 135 -17.56 1.97 -7.49
CA LEU A 135 -16.25 1.78 -8.10
C LEU A 135 -15.31 2.96 -7.84
N LEU A 136 -15.82 4.20 -7.92
CA LEU A 136 -15.05 5.39 -7.58
C LEU A 136 -14.63 5.36 -6.10
N ALA A 137 -15.56 5.05 -5.20
CA ALA A 137 -15.28 4.92 -3.78
C ALA A 137 -14.21 3.85 -3.52
N LEU A 138 -14.21 2.76 -4.27
CA LEU A 138 -13.23 1.69 -4.12
C LEU A 138 -11.84 2.08 -4.63
N TRP A 139 -11.74 2.81 -5.75
CA TRP A 139 -10.47 3.40 -6.20
C TRP A 139 -9.89 4.37 -5.17
N ILE A 140 -10.74 5.25 -4.61
CA ILE A 140 -10.35 6.17 -3.54
C ILE A 140 -9.89 5.37 -2.32
N ALA A 141 -10.65 4.35 -1.91
CA ALA A 141 -10.30 3.50 -0.78
C ALA A 141 -8.93 2.83 -0.98
N VAL A 142 -8.64 2.26 -2.15
CA VAL A 142 -7.32 1.66 -2.44
C VAL A 142 -6.20 2.69 -2.40
N ALA A 143 -6.40 3.88 -2.99
CA ALA A 143 -5.38 4.93 -3.01
C ALA A 143 -5.05 5.48 -1.60
N PHE A 144 -6.06 5.67 -0.75
CA PHE A 144 -5.88 6.19 0.60
C PHE A 144 -5.49 5.11 1.62
N ASN A 145 -5.86 3.86 1.38
CA ASN A 145 -5.65 2.75 2.31
C ASN A 145 -4.45 1.85 1.93
N GLN A 146 -3.62 2.29 0.99
CA GLN A 146 -2.45 1.54 0.50
C GLN A 146 -1.51 1.08 1.62
N SER A 147 -1.28 1.89 2.66
CA SER A 147 -0.43 1.52 3.80
C SER A 147 -1.01 0.39 4.65
N ASN A 148 -2.34 0.34 4.79
CA ASN A 148 -3.01 -0.75 5.50
C ASN A 148 -3.01 -2.04 4.68
N VAL A 149 -3.20 -1.95 3.35
CA VAL A 149 -3.08 -3.10 2.45
C VAL A 149 -1.65 -3.66 2.48
N ALA A 150 -0.64 -2.79 2.38
CA ALA A 150 0.76 -3.19 2.50
C ALA A 150 1.04 -3.85 3.85
N TRP A 151 0.55 -3.27 4.94
CA TRP A 151 0.70 -3.82 6.28
C TRP A 151 0.07 -5.21 6.43
N HIS A 152 -1.14 -5.45 5.91
CA HIS A 152 -1.73 -6.79 5.90
C HIS A 152 -0.91 -7.77 5.06
N GLY A 153 -0.32 -7.30 3.97
CA GLY A 153 0.68 -8.04 3.21
C GLY A 153 1.89 -8.49 4.05
N LYS A 154 2.43 -7.56 4.85
CA LYS A 154 3.52 -7.84 5.80
C LYS A 154 3.11 -8.84 6.86
N GLN A 155 1.92 -8.70 7.44
CA GLN A 155 1.38 -9.66 8.39
C GLN A 155 1.31 -11.06 7.80
N ALA A 156 0.84 -11.21 6.55
CA ALA A 156 0.74 -12.51 5.89
C ALA A 156 2.12 -13.15 5.66
N ARG A 157 3.12 -12.38 5.22
CA ARG A 157 4.51 -12.87 5.07
C ARG A 157 5.20 -13.16 6.40
N ALA A 158 4.95 -12.34 7.41
CA ALA A 158 5.43 -12.56 8.75
C ALA A 158 4.88 -13.88 9.30
N LEU A 159 3.57 -14.09 9.17
CA LEU A 159 2.87 -15.29 9.63
C LEU A 159 3.48 -16.58 9.06
N SER A 160 3.84 -16.61 7.77
CA SER A 160 4.48 -17.78 7.17
C SER A 160 5.88 -18.07 7.72
N SER A 161 6.53 -17.10 8.34
CA SER A 161 7.89 -17.22 8.90
C SER A 161 7.90 -17.47 10.42
N ILE A 162 6.75 -17.40 11.09
CA ILE A 162 6.66 -17.54 12.56
C ILE A 162 7.15 -18.90 13.04
N GLY A 163 6.91 -19.98 12.29
CA GLY A 163 7.36 -21.32 12.68
C GLY A 163 8.88 -21.39 12.87
N THR A 164 9.65 -20.89 11.90
CA THR A 164 11.12 -20.83 11.99
C THR A 164 11.58 -19.85 13.07
N LEU A 165 10.92 -18.69 13.16
CA LEU A 165 11.24 -17.69 14.17
C LEU A 165 10.95 -18.16 15.60
N GLU A 166 9.92 -18.98 15.84
CA GLU A 166 9.64 -19.53 17.17
C GLU A 166 10.73 -20.51 17.60
N GLN A 167 11.26 -21.32 16.69
CA GLN A 167 12.38 -22.21 17.01
C GLN A 167 13.63 -21.41 17.38
N LEU A 168 13.95 -20.37 16.60
CA LEU A 168 15.06 -19.47 16.88
C LEU A 168 14.84 -18.70 18.20
N ALA A 169 13.62 -18.20 18.44
CA ALA A 169 13.28 -17.50 19.66
C ALA A 169 13.36 -18.42 20.87
N ALA A 170 12.95 -19.68 20.77
CA ALA A 170 13.11 -20.67 21.82
C ALA A 170 14.59 -20.89 22.16
N ASP A 171 15.42 -21.13 21.15
CA ASP A 171 16.87 -21.30 21.35
C ASP A 171 17.52 -20.07 22.00
N LEU A 172 17.13 -18.86 21.58
CA LEU A 172 17.67 -17.62 22.14
C LEU A 172 17.21 -17.35 23.57
N ARG A 173 15.98 -17.75 23.94
CA ARG A 173 15.50 -17.64 25.33
C ARG A 173 16.26 -18.57 26.25
N ASP A 174 16.53 -19.79 25.80
CA ASP A 174 17.21 -20.80 26.60
C ASP A 174 18.73 -20.55 26.65
N HIS A 175 19.31 -20.05 25.56
CA HIS A 175 20.76 -19.90 25.39
C HIS A 175 21.14 -18.56 24.76
N TRP A 176 20.96 -17.46 25.49
CA TRP A 176 21.38 -16.14 25.01
C TRP A 176 22.92 -16.01 24.89
N PRO A 177 23.47 -15.66 23.71
CA PRO A 177 24.91 -15.53 23.51
C PRO A 177 25.54 -14.46 24.42
N GLN A 178 26.68 -14.78 25.03
CA GLN A 178 27.44 -13.84 25.88
C GLN A 178 28.62 -13.18 25.15
N GLU A 179 29.01 -13.74 24.01
CA GLU A 179 30.17 -13.32 23.22
C GLU A 179 29.79 -13.34 21.73
N ASP A 180 30.60 -12.65 20.92
CA ASP A 180 30.50 -12.67 19.46
C ASP A 180 30.60 -14.09 18.92
N GLY A 181 29.94 -14.38 17.81
CA GLY A 181 29.97 -15.73 17.27
C GLY A 181 29.22 -15.90 15.97
N ASN A 182 29.00 -17.17 15.63
CA ASN A 182 28.25 -17.58 14.46
C ASN A 182 27.30 -18.71 14.85
N ARG A 183 26.02 -18.59 14.50
CA ARG A 183 24.99 -19.63 14.68
C ARG A 183 24.35 -19.94 13.34
N SER A 184 24.02 -21.21 13.09
CA SER A 184 23.43 -21.65 11.82
C SER A 184 22.17 -20.87 11.42
N ALA A 185 21.32 -20.50 12.39
CA ALA A 185 20.08 -19.77 12.14
C ALA A 185 20.24 -18.23 12.07
N LEU A 186 21.29 -17.66 12.68
CA LEU A 186 21.52 -16.20 12.75
C LEU A 186 22.64 -15.70 11.84
N GLY A 187 23.50 -16.60 11.35
CA GLY A 187 24.77 -16.23 10.77
C GLY A 187 25.74 -15.67 11.81
N SER A 188 26.71 -14.89 11.32
CA SER A 188 27.71 -14.21 12.16
C SER A 188 27.11 -12.97 12.83
N PHE A 189 27.37 -12.79 14.11
CA PHE A 189 26.83 -11.69 14.91
C PHE A 189 27.84 -11.14 15.90
N MET A 190 27.61 -9.89 16.31
CA MET A 190 28.30 -9.21 17.40
C MET A 190 27.35 -9.06 18.58
N ALA A 191 27.78 -9.47 19.77
CA ALA A 191 27.02 -9.40 21.01
C ALA A 191 27.33 -8.06 21.72
N TYR A 192 26.30 -7.24 21.92
CA TYR A 192 26.42 -5.89 22.46
C TYR A 192 25.41 -5.62 23.59
N PRO A 193 25.76 -4.86 24.64
CA PRO A 193 27.11 -4.38 24.97
C PRO A 193 28.01 -5.51 25.54
N VAL A 194 29.32 -5.30 25.49
CA VAL A 194 30.31 -6.28 26.02
C VAL A 194 30.06 -6.55 27.50
N GLY A 195 30.07 -7.83 27.89
CA GLY A 195 29.94 -8.30 29.27
C GLY A 195 28.50 -8.51 29.76
N ARG A 196 27.52 -7.80 29.20
CA ARG A 196 26.08 -8.04 29.43
C ARG A 196 25.28 -7.82 28.15
N PRO A 197 25.49 -8.64 27.12
CA PRO A 197 24.86 -8.42 25.83
C PRO A 197 23.35 -8.53 25.94
N SER A 198 22.65 -7.53 25.42
CA SER A 198 21.20 -7.49 25.28
C SER A 198 20.77 -7.38 23.82
N THR A 199 21.72 -7.18 22.92
CA THR A 199 21.50 -6.97 21.49
C THR A 199 22.51 -7.78 20.69
N LEU A 200 22.03 -8.49 19.68
CA LEU A 200 22.85 -9.19 18.68
C LEU A 200 22.75 -8.41 17.37
N ILE A 201 23.88 -7.88 16.89
CA ILE A 201 23.96 -7.22 15.60
C ILE A 201 24.43 -8.24 14.58
N LEU A 202 23.58 -8.57 13.61
CA LEU A 202 23.88 -9.59 12.61
C LEU A 202 24.72 -8.95 11.50
N LEU A 203 25.93 -9.50 11.28
CA LEU A 203 26.88 -9.00 10.29
C LEU A 203 26.46 -9.39 8.86
N THR A 204 25.83 -10.55 8.74
CA THR A 204 25.24 -11.05 7.50
C THR A 204 23.77 -11.37 7.77
N PRO A 205 22.82 -10.49 7.40
CA PRO A 205 21.40 -10.70 7.63
C PRO A 205 20.93 -12.03 7.03
N PRO A 206 20.57 -13.03 7.84
CA PRO A 206 20.08 -14.30 7.31
C PRO A 206 18.67 -14.11 6.76
N GLN A 207 18.33 -14.85 5.72
CA GLN A 207 16.94 -15.05 5.30
C GLN A 207 16.34 -16.15 6.18
N ILE A 208 15.36 -15.80 7.02
CA ILE A 208 14.79 -16.72 8.03
C ILE A 208 13.68 -17.61 7.46
N SER A 209 13.34 -17.45 6.18
CA SER A 209 12.45 -18.34 5.45
C SER A 209 12.57 -18.10 3.94
N ASP A 210 12.05 -19.04 3.14
CA ASP A 210 11.81 -18.84 1.70
C ASP A 210 10.90 -17.62 1.42
N GLY A 211 10.21 -17.11 2.45
CA GLY A 211 9.37 -15.92 2.41
C GLY A 211 10.12 -14.58 2.45
N GLY A 212 11.46 -14.59 2.53
CA GLY A 212 12.29 -13.42 2.28
C GLY A 212 12.40 -12.41 3.43
N ILE A 213 11.99 -12.78 4.66
CA ILE A 213 12.21 -11.93 5.83
C ILE A 213 13.67 -12.03 6.24
N THR A 214 14.34 -10.88 6.26
CA THR A 214 15.71 -10.74 6.72
C THR A 214 15.75 -10.00 8.05
N VAL A 215 16.51 -10.52 9.01
CA VAL A 215 16.71 -9.87 10.32
C VAL A 215 18.11 -9.27 10.35
N CYS A 216 18.25 -8.06 10.89
CA CYS A 216 19.55 -7.41 11.07
C CYS A 216 19.96 -7.27 12.53
N VAL A 217 18.99 -7.18 13.45
CA VAL A 217 19.24 -7.01 14.88
C VAL A 217 18.27 -7.87 15.66
N VAL A 218 18.76 -8.50 16.72
CA VAL A 218 17.93 -9.21 17.71
C VAL A 218 18.16 -8.61 19.07
N GLU A 219 17.12 -8.16 19.75
CA GLU A 219 17.21 -7.62 21.10
C GLU A 219 16.47 -8.49 22.11
N HIS A 220 17.08 -8.61 23.29
CA HIS A 220 16.51 -9.25 24.46
C HIS A 220 16.15 -8.22 25.51
N ALA A 221 14.87 -8.15 25.84
CA ALA A 221 14.36 -7.30 26.89
C ALA A 221 14.63 -7.93 28.27
N PRO A 222 14.86 -7.12 29.32
CA PRO A 222 14.91 -7.62 30.70
C PRO A 222 13.63 -8.35 31.14
N THR A 223 12.50 -8.08 30.49
CA THR A 223 11.22 -8.74 30.75
C THR A 223 11.09 -10.12 30.09
N GLY A 224 12.09 -10.55 29.32
CA GLY A 224 12.11 -11.80 28.56
C GLY A 224 11.56 -11.70 27.13
N ALA A 225 11.12 -10.52 26.69
CA ALA A 225 10.70 -10.31 25.31
C ALA A 225 11.90 -10.38 24.34
N LEU A 226 11.67 -10.89 23.13
CA LEU A 226 12.64 -10.89 22.04
C LEU A 226 12.12 -10.03 20.90
N ARG A 227 12.98 -9.17 20.35
CA ARG A 227 12.64 -8.26 19.26
C ARG A 227 13.58 -8.49 18.09
N PHE A 228 13.02 -8.76 16.92
CA PHE A 228 13.75 -9.03 15.69
C PHE A 228 13.53 -7.86 14.74
N GLN A 229 14.54 -7.00 14.58
CA GLN A 229 14.48 -5.89 13.64
C GLN A 229 14.59 -6.42 12.22
N LEU A 230 13.60 -6.09 11.40
CA LEU A 230 13.56 -6.51 10.02
C LEU A 230 14.42 -5.58 9.15
N SER A 231 14.93 -6.14 8.06
CA SER A 231 15.79 -5.45 7.11
C SER A 231 15.30 -5.61 5.67
N GLY A 232 16.05 -5.08 4.71
CA GLY A 232 15.69 -5.13 3.29
C GLY A 232 14.41 -4.34 3.02
N THR A 233 13.43 -5.00 2.43
CA THR A 233 12.15 -4.40 2.05
C THR A 233 11.20 -4.19 3.24
N GLU A 234 11.45 -4.88 4.35
CA GLU A 234 10.68 -4.77 5.60
C GLU A 234 11.37 -3.85 6.63
N PHE A 235 12.36 -3.05 6.20
CA PHE A 235 13.09 -2.14 7.06
C PHE A 235 12.17 -1.18 7.84
N GLY A 236 12.48 -1.01 9.13
CA GLY A 236 11.71 -0.18 10.06
C GLY A 236 10.57 -0.92 10.78
N ASP A 237 10.28 -2.16 10.38
CA ASP A 237 9.37 -3.04 11.08
C ASP A 237 10.12 -4.06 11.95
N TRP A 238 9.43 -4.58 12.95
CA TRP A 238 9.96 -5.51 13.94
C TRP A 238 9.00 -6.67 14.12
N LEU A 239 9.55 -7.86 14.34
CA LEU A 239 8.79 -8.99 14.86
C LEU A 239 9.14 -9.15 16.34
N GLU A 240 8.13 -9.15 17.20
CA GLU A 240 8.34 -9.25 18.63
C GLU A 240 7.65 -10.47 19.21
N TRP A 241 8.41 -11.23 19.98
CA TRP A 241 7.88 -12.27 20.85
C TRP A 241 7.81 -11.74 22.29
N HIS A 242 6.67 -11.96 22.95
CA HIS A 242 6.44 -11.50 24.32
C HIS A 242 5.99 -12.63 25.25
N PRO A 243 6.43 -12.65 26.53
CA PRO A 243 5.86 -13.53 27.54
C PRO A 243 4.35 -13.31 27.73
N PRO A 244 3.63 -14.29 28.32
CA PRO A 244 2.19 -14.16 28.59
C PRO A 244 1.84 -12.88 29.36
N GLY A 245 0.82 -12.17 28.90
CA GLY A 245 0.35 -10.92 29.52
C GLY A 245 1.14 -9.67 29.13
N GLN A 246 2.24 -9.79 28.37
CA GLN A 246 2.98 -8.64 27.84
C GLN A 246 2.54 -8.29 26.42
N GLN A 247 2.79 -7.04 26.03
CA GLN A 247 2.49 -6.49 24.71
C GLN A 247 3.61 -5.54 24.28
N PRO A 248 3.78 -5.31 22.96
CA PRO A 248 4.69 -4.29 22.45
C PRO A 248 4.41 -2.93 23.09
N ALA A 249 5.48 -2.25 23.47
CA ALA A 249 5.43 -0.93 24.08
C ALA A 249 6.66 -0.14 23.64
N TYR A 250 6.73 1.11 24.09
CA TYR A 250 7.95 1.92 24.04
C TYR A 250 9.14 1.19 24.68
N PHE A 251 10.32 1.31 24.08
CA PHE A 251 11.55 0.84 24.70
C PHE A 251 12.77 1.67 24.25
N VAL A 252 13.87 1.52 24.99
CA VAL A 252 15.19 2.02 24.60
C VAL A 252 16.02 0.80 24.21
N GLY A 253 16.47 0.76 22.96
CA GLY A 253 17.23 -0.36 22.41
C GLY A 253 18.62 -0.46 23.03
N GLY A 254 19.32 -1.56 22.78
CA GLY A 254 20.67 -1.77 23.33
C GLY A 254 21.69 -0.74 22.83
N LEU A 255 21.44 -0.16 21.65
CA LEU A 255 22.22 0.93 21.07
C LEU A 255 21.78 2.33 21.55
N LEU A 256 20.99 2.41 22.61
CA LEU A 256 20.44 3.64 23.20
C LEU A 256 19.49 4.43 22.28
N ASN A 257 19.05 3.81 21.18
CA ASN A 257 18.01 4.35 20.31
C ASN A 257 16.65 4.28 21.01
N THR A 258 15.86 5.33 20.85
CA THR A 258 14.52 5.39 21.43
C THR A 258 13.49 4.93 20.41
N HIS A 259 12.71 3.91 20.74
CA HIS A 259 11.72 3.33 19.83
C HIS A 259 10.31 3.62 20.36
N ARG A 260 9.61 4.55 19.71
CA ARG A 260 8.21 4.89 20.06
C ARG A 260 7.23 4.10 19.22
N LEU A 261 6.35 3.35 19.87
CA LEU A 261 5.37 2.50 19.19
C LEU A 261 4.41 3.33 18.32
N ILE A 262 4.37 3.05 17.01
CA ILE A 262 3.43 3.64 16.05
C ILE A 262 2.24 2.70 15.85
N ARG A 263 2.53 1.42 15.60
CA ARG A 263 1.54 0.41 15.24
C ARG A 263 2.02 -0.95 15.72
N HIS A 264 1.10 -1.78 16.17
CA HIS A 264 1.34 -3.20 16.35
C HIS A 264 0.09 -4.00 16.01
N ASP A 265 0.29 -5.25 15.64
CA ASP A 265 -0.78 -6.22 15.47
C ASP A 265 -0.29 -7.59 15.92
N LYS A 266 -1.14 -8.33 16.63
CA LYS A 266 -0.85 -9.72 17.02
C LYS A 266 -1.00 -10.60 15.78
N ILE A 267 0.04 -11.35 15.43
CA ILE A 267 0.06 -12.21 14.23
C ILE A 267 -0.02 -13.70 14.57
N ALA A 268 0.49 -14.12 15.73
CA ALA A 268 0.30 -15.46 16.27
C ALA A 268 0.34 -15.44 17.81
N ASP A 269 0.31 -16.61 18.45
CA ASP A 269 0.49 -16.67 19.90
C ASP A 269 1.83 -16.03 20.29
N ARG A 270 1.78 -15.05 21.20
CA ARG A 270 2.92 -14.27 21.69
C ARG A 270 3.73 -13.48 20.65
N TRP A 271 3.39 -13.58 19.36
CA TRP A 271 4.06 -12.87 18.26
C TRP A 271 3.27 -11.64 17.79
N PHE A 272 3.99 -10.55 17.62
CA PHE A 272 3.48 -9.28 17.14
C PHE A 272 4.33 -8.76 15.97
N LEU A 273 3.67 -8.19 14.97
CA LEU A 273 4.31 -7.33 13.99
C LEU A 273 4.20 -5.89 14.49
N VAL A 274 5.32 -5.18 14.54
CA VAL A 274 5.42 -3.89 15.23
C VAL A 274 6.16 -2.88 14.36
N ARG A 275 5.72 -1.62 14.40
CA ARG A 275 6.39 -0.48 13.78
C ARG A 275 6.68 0.59 14.82
N TYR A 276 7.91 1.08 14.81
CA TYR A 276 8.41 2.12 15.70
C TYR A 276 8.73 3.41 14.92
N ASP A 277 8.69 4.54 15.63
CA ASP A 277 9.25 5.81 15.18
C ASP A 277 10.69 5.89 15.69
N ASP A 278 11.65 5.88 14.76
CA ASP A 278 13.08 6.02 15.05
C ASP A 278 13.45 7.50 14.86
N ARG A 279 13.27 8.31 15.91
CA ARG A 279 13.66 9.73 15.94
C ARG A 279 14.80 9.99 16.90
#